data_AF-A0A3C1BCK8-F1
#
_entry.id   AF-A0A3C1BCK8-F1
#
_cell.length_a   1.000
_cell.length_b   1.000
_cell.length_c   1.000
_cell.angle_alpha   90.00
_cell.angle_beta   90.00
_cell.angle_gamma   90.00
#
_symmetry.space_group_name_H-M   'P 1'
#
loop_
_entity.id
_entity.type
_entity.pdbx_description
1 polymer ?
#
loop_
_entity_poly.entity_id
_entity_poly.type
_entity_poly.pdbx_seq_one_letter_code
_entity_poly.pdbx_strand_id
1 'polypeptide(L)' 'MSFRFQPTPVARPNRCQLFGPGSRPTLFPKMASSAADVINLDLEDSVAPSDKDSARANVIQALANVDW' A
#
# COMPACT_ATOMS: atom_id res chain seq x y z
N MET A 1 5.37 -33.24 12.65
CA MET A 1 4.05 -32.57 12.60
C MET A 1 3.78 -31.92 13.95
N SER A 2 3.16 -30.73 13.98
CA SER A 2 2.80 -30.03 15.23
C SER A 2 1.47 -30.56 15.78
N PHE A 3 1.36 -30.73 17.10
CA PHE A 3 0.14 -31.14 17.81
C PHE A 3 -0.61 -29.95 18.43
N ARG A 4 -0.35 -28.72 17.96
CA ARG A 4 -0.99 -27.49 18.46
C ARG A 4 -2.01 -26.97 17.46
N PHE A 5 -3.04 -26.28 17.95
CA PHE A 5 -3.92 -25.48 17.10
C PHE A 5 -3.13 -24.37 16.40
N GLN A 6 -3.49 -24.09 15.14
CA GLN A 6 -2.90 -22.98 14.41
C GLN A 6 -3.28 -21.67 15.10
N PRO A 7 -2.33 -20.74 15.30
CA PRO A 7 -2.66 -19.42 15.82
C PRO A 7 -3.66 -18.72 14.91
N THR A 8 -4.67 -18.08 15.50
CA THR A 8 -5.63 -17.27 14.73
C THR A 8 -4.89 -16.07 14.11
N PRO A 9 -5.07 -15.80 12.80
CA PRO A 9 -4.48 -14.63 12.17
C PRO A 9 -5.14 -13.34 12.67
N VAL A 10 -4.54 -12.18 12.34
CA VAL A 10 -5.12 -10.87 12.65
C VAL A 10 -6.51 -10.75 12.04
N ALA A 11 -7.51 -10.43 12.86
CA ALA A 11 -8.90 -10.28 12.46
C ALA A 11 -9.15 -8.90 11.80
N ARG A 12 -8.62 -8.72 10.58
CA ARG A 12 -8.84 -7.53 9.75
C ARG A 12 -9.38 -7.90 8.37
N PRO A 13 -10.25 -7.08 7.75
CA PRO A 13 -10.59 -7.22 6.34
C PRO A 13 -9.32 -7.21 5.47
N ASN A 14 -9.24 -8.10 4.49
CA ASN A 14 -8.12 -8.19 3.53
C ASN A 14 -8.57 -8.84 2.20
N ARG A 15 -9.76 -8.48 1.73
CA ARG A 15 -10.40 -9.04 0.52
C ARG A 15 -9.76 -8.53 -0.76
N CYS A 16 -9.22 -7.31 -0.73
CA CYS A 16 -8.56 -6.67 -1.86
C CYS A 16 -7.39 -5.80 -1.38
N GLN A 17 -6.22 -5.99 -2.01
CA GLN A 17 -5.03 -5.16 -1.85
C GLN A 17 -4.81 -4.35 -3.13
N LEU A 18 -5.05 -3.05 -3.09
CA LEU A 18 -4.92 -2.17 -4.25
C LEU A 18 -3.51 -1.57 -4.33
N PHE A 19 -2.80 -1.87 -5.42
CA PHE A 19 -1.45 -1.37 -5.66
C PHE A 19 -1.46 -0.09 -6.48
N GLY A 20 -0.59 0.87 -6.12
CA GLY A 20 -0.35 2.08 -6.88
C GLY A 20 1.11 2.55 -6.77
N PRO A 21 1.75 2.96 -7.87
CA PRO A 21 3.15 3.35 -7.87
C PRO A 21 3.37 4.64 -7.07
N GLY A 22 4.39 4.65 -6.21
CA GLY A 22 4.78 5.82 -5.43
C GLY A 22 5.22 7.03 -6.29
N SER A 23 5.59 6.78 -7.55
CA SER A 23 5.93 7.83 -8.53
C SER A 23 4.71 8.59 -9.09
N ARG A 24 3.47 8.17 -8.79
CA ARG A 24 2.23 8.80 -9.31
C ARG A 24 1.32 9.33 -8.18
N PRO A 25 1.68 10.45 -7.52
CA PRO A 25 0.96 10.94 -6.34
C PRO A 25 -0.49 11.37 -6.63
N THR A 26 -0.84 11.65 -7.88
CA THR A 26 -2.21 11.96 -8.31
C THR A 26 -3.20 10.80 -8.12
N LEU A 27 -2.70 9.58 -7.89
CA LEU A 27 -3.52 8.40 -7.62
C LEU A 27 -3.91 8.26 -6.14
N PHE A 28 -3.13 8.79 -5.20
CA PHE A 28 -3.31 8.47 -3.77
C PHE A 28 -4.69 8.84 -3.21
N PRO A 29 -5.26 10.04 -3.47
CA PRO A 29 -6.61 10.36 -3.00
C PRO A 29 -7.68 9.44 -3.61
N LYS A 30 -7.48 8.99 -4.86
CA LYS A 30 -8.41 8.06 -5.51
C LYS A 30 -8.33 6.66 -4.90
N MET A 31 -7.12 6.22 -4.56
CA MET A 31 -6.88 4.94 -3.88
C MET A 31 -7.51 4.95 -2.50
N ALA A 32 -7.32 6.01 -1.72
CA ALA A 32 -7.93 6.17 -0.40
C ALA A 32 -9.47 6.18 -0.47
N SER A 33 -10.06 6.80 -1.48
CA SER A 33 -11.52 6.78 -1.70
C SER A 33 -12.08 5.45 -2.23
N SER A 34 -11.25 4.42 -2.43
CA SER A 34 -11.67 3.15 -3.03
C SER A 34 -12.36 2.22 -2.02
N ALA A 35 -12.93 1.12 -2.53
CA ALA A 35 -13.52 0.08 -1.68
C ALA A 35 -12.52 -1.03 -1.28
N ALA A 36 -11.21 -0.82 -1.51
CA ALA A 36 -10.18 -1.80 -1.17
C ALA A 36 -9.95 -1.84 0.36
N ASP A 37 -9.71 -3.04 0.90
CA ASP A 37 -9.45 -3.20 2.34
C ASP A 37 -8.03 -2.77 2.72
N VAL A 38 -7.09 -2.84 1.77
CA VAL A 38 -5.68 -2.50 1.97
C VAL A 38 -5.16 -1.74 0.76
N ILE A 39 -4.40 -0.69 1.02
CA ILE A 39 -3.65 0.07 0.01
C ILE A 39 -2.17 -0.27 0.09
N ASN A 40 -1.58 -0.55 -1.07
CA ASN A 40 -0.16 -0.81 -1.25
C ASN A 40 0.45 0.32 -2.10
N LEU A 41 1.22 1.21 -1.46
CA LEU A 41 2.02 2.22 -2.14
C LEU A 41 3.36 1.60 -2.54
N ASP A 42 3.55 1.41 -3.83
CA ASP A 42 4.65 0.61 -4.35
C ASP A 42 5.93 1.44 -4.61
N LEU A 43 7.08 0.87 -4.27
CA LEU A 43 8.42 1.42 -4.53
C LEU A 43 9.27 0.46 -5.37
N GLU A 44 8.73 -0.69 -5.74
CA GLU A 44 9.42 -1.76 -6.45
C GLU A 44 9.09 -1.72 -7.96
N ASP A 45 8.47 -2.75 -8.51
CA ASP A 45 8.46 -3.02 -9.95
C ASP A 45 7.59 -2.05 -10.75
N SER A 46 6.60 -1.39 -10.12
CA SER A 46 5.82 -0.35 -10.79
C SER A 46 6.51 1.03 -10.84
N VAL A 47 7.71 1.15 -10.26
CA VAL A 47 8.49 2.39 -10.20
C VAL A 47 9.83 2.24 -10.92
N ALA A 48 10.03 3.01 -11.99
CA ALA A 48 11.29 3.06 -12.73
C ALA A 48 12.49 3.36 -11.79
N PRO A 49 13.69 2.79 -12.04
CA PRO A 49 14.84 2.99 -11.15
C PRO A 49 15.18 4.45 -10.88
N SER A 50 15.08 5.32 -11.89
CA SER A 50 15.32 6.77 -11.77
C SER A 50 14.34 7.50 -10.84
N ASP A 51 13.16 6.91 -10.62
CA ASP A 51 12.06 7.55 -9.93
C ASP A 51 11.91 7.04 -8.49
N LYS A 52 12.74 6.09 -8.06
CA LYS A 52 12.60 5.47 -6.72
C LYS A 52 12.82 6.46 -5.59
N ASP A 53 13.72 7.43 -5.77
CA ASP A 53 13.97 8.45 -4.75
C ASP A 53 12.82 9.45 -4.63
N SER A 54 12.27 9.91 -5.76
CA SER A 54 11.08 10.79 -5.76
C SER A 54 9.84 10.04 -5.27
N ALA A 55 9.65 8.77 -5.68
CA ALA A 55 8.57 7.92 -5.20
C ALA A 55 8.61 7.74 -3.68
N ARG A 56 9.79 7.53 -3.10
CA ARG A 56 9.95 7.44 -1.64
C ARG A 56 9.52 8.74 -0.96
N ALA A 57 9.93 9.90 -1.48
CA ALA A 57 9.52 11.20 -0.95
C ALA A 57 8.00 11.41 -1.05
N ASN A 58 7.40 11.06 -2.18
CA ASN A 58 5.96 11.14 -2.41
C ASN A 58 5.17 10.26 -1.42
N VAL A 59 5.61 9.01 -1.20
CA VAL A 59 4.98 8.08 -0.26
C VAL A 59 5.04 8.62 1.17
N ILE A 60 6.17 9.17 1.60
CA ILE A 60 6.31 9.81 2.93
C ILE A 60 5.30 10.97 3.06
N GLN A 61 5.22 11.84 2.04
CA GLN A 61 4.26 12.94 2.04
C GLN A 61 2.81 12.44 2.04
N ALA A 62 2.51 11.35 1.34
CA ALA A 62 1.17 10.79 1.28
C ALA A 62 0.73 10.14 2.59
N LEU A 63 1.63 9.43 3.28
CA LEU A 63 1.36 8.86 4.60
C LEU A 63 1.05 9.92 5.66
N ALA A 64 1.62 11.12 5.51
CA ALA A 64 1.38 12.23 6.43
C ALA A 64 0.12 13.05 6.10
N ASN A 65 -0.26 13.14 4.82
CA ASN A 65 -1.20 14.17 4.35
C ASN A 65 -2.46 13.64 3.64
N VAL A 66 -2.51 12.38 3.25
CA VAL A 66 -3.71 11.77 2.65
C VAL A 66 -4.56 11.15 3.75
N ASP A 67 -5.88 11.34 3.65
CA ASP A 67 -6.88 10.72 4.52
C ASP A 67 -7.17 9.30 4.00
N TRP A 68 -6.60 8.29 4.67
CA TRP A 68 -6.59 6.87 4.26
C TRP A 68 -7.75 6.06 4.85
#